data_AF-Q53W33-F1
#
_entry.id   AF-Q53W33-F1
#
_cell.length_a   1.000
_cell.length_b   1.000
_cell.length_c   1.000
_cell.angle_alpha   90.00
_cell.angle_beta   90.00
_cell.angle_gamma   90.00
#
_symmetry.space_group_name_H-M   'P 1'
#
loop_
_entity.id
_entity.type
_entity.pdbx_description
1 polymer ?
#
loop_
_entity_poly.entity_id
_entity_poly.type
_entity_poly.pdbx_seq_one_letter_code
_entity_poly.pdbx_strand_id
1 'polypeptide(L)' 'MGTPFRTKRAYDPPSPEDGLRVLVDRIWPRGLAKEKARVDWWARELAPSDALKRWFAHDPGK' A
#
# COMPACT_ATOMS: atom_id res chain seq x y z
N MET A 1 -15.38 16.54 -9.47
CA MET A 1 -14.99 16.11 -8.10
C MET A 1 -14.46 14.69 -8.21
N GLY A 2 -13.15 14.50 -8.03
CA GLY A 2 -12.51 13.19 -8.16
C GLY A 2 -13.00 12.23 -7.07
N THR A 3 -13.09 10.94 -7.40
CA THR A 3 -13.48 9.87 -6.48
C THR A 3 -12.57 9.90 -5.26
N PRO A 4 -13.08 9.95 -4.01
CA PRO A 4 -12.24 9.92 -2.83
C PRO A 4 -11.50 8.58 -2.76
N PHE A 5 -10.17 8.62 -2.62
CA PHE A 5 -9.39 7.43 -2.32
C PHE A 5 -9.70 6.97 -0.89
N ARG A 6 -9.79 5.66 -0.68
CA ARG A 6 -10.03 5.06 0.63
C ARG A 6 -8.84 4.20 1.02
N THR A 7 -8.49 4.20 2.29
CA THR A 7 -7.45 3.34 2.84
C THR A 7 -8.07 2.10 3.47
N LYS A 8 -7.47 0.94 3.21
CA LYS A 8 -7.84 -0.36 3.78
C LYS A 8 -6.57 -1.16 4.04
N ARG A 9 -6.50 -1.96 5.10
CA ARG A 9 -5.30 -2.77 5.31
C ARG A 9 -5.26 -3.89 4.29
N ALA A 10 -4.07 -4.26 3.83
CA ALA A 10 -3.90 -5.37 2.90
C ALA A 10 -4.40 -6.72 3.46
N TYR A 11 -4.43 -6.87 4.79
CA TYR A 11 -4.91 -8.06 5.49
C TYR A 11 -6.43 -8.10 5.68
N ASP A 12 -7.13 -6.99 5.47
CA ASP A 12 -8.59 -6.97 5.58
C ASP A 12 -9.17 -7.64 4.32
N PRO A 13 -10.22 -8.48 4.45
CA PRO A 13 -10.77 -9.24 3.33
C PRO A 13 -11.20 -8.33 2.16
N PRO A 14 -10.97 -8.72 0.89
CA PRO A 14 -11.52 -8.04 -0.28
C PRO A 14 -13.03 -7.87 -0.17
N SER A 15 -13.53 -6.72 -0.59
CA SER A 15 -14.97 -6.46 -0.68
C SER A 15 -15.35 -5.95 -2.08
N PRO A 16 -16.55 -6.26 -2.60
CA PRO A 16 -17.00 -5.76 -3.90
C PRO A 16 -16.96 -4.23 -4.00
N GLU A 17 -17.18 -3.51 -2.90
CA GLU A 17 -17.11 -2.06 -2.84
C GLU A 17 -15.69 -1.49 -2.84
N ASP A 18 -14.64 -2.31 -2.79
CA ASP A 18 -13.25 -1.84 -2.82
C ASP A 18 -12.90 -1.18 -4.17
N GLY A 19 -13.57 -1.58 -5.26
CA GLY A 19 -13.23 -1.13 -6.61
C GLY A 19 -11.81 -1.57 -6.99
N LEU A 20 -10.97 -0.62 -7.43
CA LEU A 20 -9.58 -0.88 -7.78
C LEU A 20 -8.69 -0.89 -6.53
N ARG A 21 -8.05 -2.02 -6.23
CA ARG A 21 -7.14 -2.19 -5.10
C ARG A 21 -5.69 -1.99 -5.54
N VAL A 22 -5.10 -0.88 -5.11
CA VAL A 22 -3.70 -0.53 -5.39
C VAL A 22 -2.84 -0.73 -4.14
N LEU A 23 -1.78 -1.52 -4.26
CA LEU A 23 -0.73 -1.64 -3.23
C LEU A 23 0.41 -0.68 -3.57
N VAL A 24 0.70 0.27 -2.68
CA VAL A 24 1.74 1.30 -2.86
C VAL A 24 3.00 1.04 -2.02
N ASP A 25 3.15 -0.18 -1.50
CA ASP A 25 4.31 -0.56 -0.69
C ASP A 25 5.41 -1.22 -1.53
N ARG A 26 6.68 -1.11 -1.11
CA ARG A 26 7.79 -1.80 -1.79
C ARG A 26 7.83 -3.29 -1.55
N ILE A 27 7.27 -3.73 -0.42
CA ILE A 27 7.35 -5.08 0.09
C ILE A 27 5.94 -5.65 0.10
N TRP A 28 5.79 -6.85 -0.44
CA TRP A 28 4.52 -7.56 -0.41
C TRP A 28 4.14 -7.93 1.05
N PRO A 29 2.86 -7.82 1.46
CA PRO A 29 2.43 -8.16 2.82
C PRO A 29 2.81 -9.59 3.19
N ARG A 30 3.51 -9.76 4.31
CA ARG A 30 4.03 -11.06 4.73
C ARG A 30 2.89 -12.02 5.05
N GLY A 31 3.02 -13.27 4.61
CA GLY A 31 2.01 -14.32 4.87
C GLY A 31 0.69 -14.15 4.11
N LEU A 32 0.59 -13.17 3.20
CA LEU A 32 -0.61 -12.97 2.38
C LEU A 32 -0.36 -13.49 0.96
N ALA A 33 -1.17 -14.43 0.49
CA ALA A 33 -1.09 -14.89 -0.89
C ALA A 33 -1.64 -13.83 -1.86
N LYS A 34 -1.12 -13.77 -3.10
CA LYS A 34 -1.55 -12.80 -4.13
C LYS A 34 -3.05 -12.88 -4.41
N GLU A 35 -3.55 -14.11 -4.49
CA GLU A 35 -4.94 -14.42 -4.80
C GLU A 35 -5.87 -13.97 -3.67
N LYS A 36 -5.42 -14.14 -2.41
CA LYS A 36 -6.16 -13.68 -1.22
C LYS A 36 -6.14 -12.16 -1.07
N ALA A 37 -5.03 -11.53 -1.43
CA ALA A 37 -4.88 -10.08 -1.33
C ALA A 37 -5.78 -9.33 -2.31
N ARG A 38 -6.11 -9.92 -3.47
CA ARG A 38 -6.89 -9.27 -4.55
C ARG A 38 -6.38 -7.85 -4.85
N VAL A 39 -5.06 -7.71 -4.94
CA VAL A 39 -4.43 -6.46 -5.38
C VAL A 39 -4.46 -6.44 -6.91
N ASP A 40 -5.13 -5.45 -7.48
CA ASP A 40 -5.24 -5.29 -8.92
C ASP A 40 -3.96 -4.66 -9.51
N TRP A 41 -3.32 -3.76 -8.75
CA TRP A 41 -2.08 -3.11 -9.17
C TRP A 41 -1.11 -2.93 -8.00
N TRP A 42 0.13 -3.37 -8.21
CA TRP A 42 1.23 -3.16 -7.26
C TRP A 42 2.16 -2.04 -7.76
N ALA A 43 1.86 -0.81 -7.35
CA ALA A 43 2.55 0.43 -7.75
C ALA A 43 3.81 0.67 -6.90
N ARG A 44 4.82 -0.18 -7.08
CA ARG A 44 6.08 -0.18 -6.29
C ARG A 44 6.88 1.10 -6.44
N GLU A 45 6.75 1.75 -7.58
CA GLU A 45 7.38 3.01 -7.96
C GLU A 45 6.83 4.21 -7.17
N LEU A 46 5.62 4.12 -6.65
CA LEU A 46 5.02 5.15 -5.79
C LEU A 46 5.47 5.01 -4.32
N ALA A 47 6.07 3.89 -3.96
CA ALA A 47 6.54 3.64 -2.61
C ALA A 47 7.78 4.49 -2.26
N PRO A 48 7.98 4.88 -1.00
CA PRO A 48 9.13 5.69 -0.59
C PRO A 48 10.46 5.11 -1.03
N SER A 49 11.31 5.95 -1.64
CA SER A 49 12.66 5.57 -2.02
C SER A 49 13.53 5.29 -0.79
N ASP A 50 14.61 4.50 -0.96
CA ASP A 50 15.49 4.19 0.17
C ASP A 50 16.20 5.46 0.67
N ALA A 51 16.47 6.41 -0.23
CA ALA A 51 16.97 7.73 0.13
C ALA A 51 15.94 8.51 0.97
N LEU A 52 14.67 8.50 0.57
CA LEU A 52 13.59 9.15 1.30
C LEU A 52 13.37 8.51 2.67
N LYS A 53 13.43 7.17 2.77
CA LYS A 53 13.35 6.45 4.04
C LYS A 53 14.49 6.81 4.99
N ARG A 54 15.73 6.87 4.48
CA ARG A 54 16.91 7.30 5.26
C ARG A 54 16.82 8.76 5.69
N TRP A 55 16.33 9.64 4.83
CA TRP A 55 16.13 11.06 5.14
C TRP A 55 15.07 11.24 6.23
N PHE A 56 13.93 10.55 6.10
CA PHE A 56 12.83 10.70 7.04
C PHE A 56 13.18 10.17 8.43
N ALA A 57 13.90 9.05 8.51
CA ALA A 57 14.48 8.44 9.72
C ALA A 57 13.56 8.23 10.95
N HIS A 58 12.27 8.63 10.90
CA HIS A 58 11.32 8.60 12.01
C HIS A 58 11.94 9.14 13.31
N ASP A 59 12.71 10.22 13.22
CA ASP A 59 13.34 10.87 14.37
C ASP A 59 12.36 11.90 14.95
N PRO A 60 11.66 11.60 16.07
CA PRO A 60 10.72 12.55 16.68
C PRO A 60 11.38 13.78 17.31
N GLY A 61 12.72 13.81 17.39
CA GLY A 61 13.50 14.93 17.91
C GLY A 61 14.08 15.86 16.82
N LYS A 62 13.78 15.61 15.55
CA LYS A 62 14.09 16.46 14.40
C LYS A 62 12.85 17.09 13.79
#